data_AF-A0A826CQ95-F1
#
_entry.id   AF-A0A826CQ95-F1
#
_cell.length_a   1.000
_cell.length_b   1.000
_cell.length_c   1.000
_cell.angle_alpha   90.00
_cell.angle_beta   90.00
_cell.angle_gamma   90.00
#
_symmetry.space_group_name_H-M   'P 1'
#
loop_
_entity.id
_entity.type
_entity.pdbx_description
1 polymer ?
#
loop_
_entity_poly.entity_id
_entity_poly.type
_entity_poly.pdbx_seq_one_letter_code
_entity_poly.pdbx_strand_id
1 'polypeptide(L)'
;MKLQDVKELPERIPEEEVYSLIGSTISDFKNEAISKNVFLEIMTELMERQIMTYEILKEPLRGIIDELIASMWNINNYNDVDIMLSLIVNFGLEKSFNKAKVSIENNSDIELEILEEIQETIAEVGNHMSNPYYGLQ
;
A
#
# COMPACT_ATOMS: atom_id res chain seq x y z
N MET A 1 -6.71 16.59 -3.83
CA MET A 1 -6.56 15.91 -5.13
C MET A 1 -7.83 15.14 -5.42
N LYS A 2 -8.34 15.13 -6.65
CA LYS A 2 -9.52 14.32 -6.98
C LYS A 2 -9.06 13.01 -7.62
N LEU A 3 -9.70 11.91 -7.26
CA LEU A 3 -9.41 10.59 -7.83
C LEU A 3 -9.48 10.58 -9.37
N GLN A 4 -10.48 11.28 -9.94
CA GLN A 4 -10.65 11.32 -11.39
C GLN A 4 -9.42 11.90 -12.10
N ASP A 5 -8.81 12.94 -11.53
CA ASP A 5 -7.61 13.57 -12.09
C ASP A 5 -6.43 12.57 -12.13
N VAL A 6 -6.35 11.68 -11.14
CA VAL A 6 -5.30 10.65 -11.05
C VAL A 6 -5.54 9.52 -12.04
N LYS A 7 -6.80 9.10 -12.22
CA LYS A 7 -7.18 8.05 -13.20
C LYS A 7 -6.88 8.44 -14.64
N GLU A 8 -6.90 9.73 -14.94
CA GLU A 8 -6.62 10.27 -16.28
C GLU A 8 -5.11 10.42 -16.57
N LEU A 9 -4.24 10.21 -15.57
CA LEU A 9 -2.80 10.26 -15.77
C LEU A 9 -2.34 9.12 -16.69
N PRO A 10 -1.30 9.34 -17.52
CA PRO A 10 -0.65 8.27 -18.27
C PRO A 10 -0.22 7.12 -17.35
N GLU A 11 -0.17 5.92 -17.92
CA GLU A 11 0.32 4.71 -17.23
C GLU A 11 1.76 4.88 -16.72
N ARG A 12 2.60 5.57 -17.50
CA ARG A 12 3.97 5.92 -17.11
C ARG A 12 4.11 7.42 -16.96
N ILE A 13 4.47 7.85 -15.76
CA ILE A 13 4.88 9.22 -15.44
C ILE A 13 6.27 9.20 -14.80
N PRO A 14 7.01 10.32 -14.79
CA PRO A 14 8.30 10.41 -14.11
C PRO A 14 8.21 10.04 -12.62
N GLU A 15 9.25 9.39 -12.09
CA GLU A 15 9.32 9.00 -10.66
C GLU A 15 9.05 10.21 -9.74
N GLU A 16 9.66 11.35 -10.03
CA GLU A 16 9.49 12.59 -9.24
C GLU A 16 8.03 13.07 -9.22
N GLU A 17 7.28 12.83 -10.30
CA GLU A 17 5.86 13.17 -10.39
C GLU A 17 5.02 12.23 -9.54
N VAL A 18 5.27 10.91 -9.59
CA VAL A 18 4.64 9.93 -8.70
C VAL A 18 4.83 10.34 -7.24
N TYR A 19 6.06 10.69 -6.86
CA TYR A 19 6.40 11.05 -5.49
C TYR A 19 5.66 12.31 -5.02
N SER A 20 5.59 13.32 -5.88
CA SER A 20 4.85 14.56 -5.62
C SER A 20 3.36 14.29 -5.40
N LEU A 21 2.77 13.43 -6.23
CA LEU A 21 1.35 13.08 -6.16
C LEU A 21 1.04 12.26 -4.90
N ILE A 22 1.90 11.30 -4.55
CA ILE A 22 1.79 10.53 -3.30
C ILE A 22 1.87 11.48 -2.10
N GLY A 23 2.87 12.37 -2.08
CA GLY A 23 3.03 13.35 -0.99
C GLY A 23 1.82 14.26 -0.83
N SER A 24 1.25 14.71 -1.95
CA SER A 24 0.03 15.54 -1.96
C SER A 24 -1.18 14.75 -1.43
N THR A 25 -1.34 13.50 -1.84
CA THR A 25 -2.42 12.60 -1.38
C THR A 25 -2.34 12.35 0.13
N ILE A 26 -1.13 12.10 0.64
CA ILE A 26 -0.88 11.97 2.08
C ILE A 26 -1.26 13.24 2.84
N SER A 27 -0.89 14.41 2.31
CA SER A 27 -1.23 15.70 2.92
C SER A 27 -2.74 15.91 2.97
N ASP A 28 -3.44 15.65 1.87
CA ASP A 28 -4.90 15.78 1.80
C ASP A 28 -5.59 14.84 2.78
N PHE A 29 -5.11 13.59 2.92
CA PHE A 29 -5.68 12.65 3.87
C PHE A 29 -5.44 13.07 5.33
N LYS A 30 -4.21 13.48 5.67
CA LYS A 30 -3.88 13.96 7.03
C LYS A 30 -4.66 15.21 7.42
N ASN A 31 -5.01 16.05 6.46
CA ASN A 31 -5.83 17.23 6.66
C ASN A 31 -7.35 16.93 6.59
N GLU A 32 -7.74 15.66 6.56
CA GLU A 32 -9.13 15.20 6.46
C GLU A 32 -9.88 15.73 5.23
N ALA A 33 -9.14 16.17 4.20
CA ALA A 33 -9.70 16.69 2.96
C ALA A 33 -10.25 15.56 2.05
N ILE A 34 -9.79 14.32 2.26
CA ILE A 34 -10.27 13.12 1.60
C ILE A 34 -10.50 12.02 2.64
N SER A 35 -11.46 11.12 2.35
CA SER A 35 -11.74 9.96 3.21
C SER A 35 -10.71 8.85 3.05
N LYS A 36 -10.71 7.88 3.97
CA LYS A 36 -9.89 6.66 3.88
C LYS A 36 -10.06 5.96 2.52
N ASN A 37 -11.29 5.75 2.07
CA ASN A 37 -11.55 5.03 0.84
C ASN A 37 -10.98 5.77 -0.38
N VAL A 38 -11.19 7.09 -0.44
CA VAL A 38 -10.62 7.92 -1.51
C VAL A 38 -9.09 7.93 -1.46
N PHE A 39 -8.51 7.97 -0.26
CA PHE A 39 -7.07 7.86 -0.08
C PHE A 39 -6.54 6.53 -0.63
N LEU A 40 -7.13 5.41 -0.23
CA LEU A 40 -6.71 4.08 -0.68
C LEU A 40 -6.82 3.94 -2.20
N GLU A 41 -7.95 4.38 -2.79
CA GLU A 41 -8.14 4.35 -4.25
C GLU A 41 -7.09 5.18 -5.00
N ILE A 42 -6.78 6.39 -4.52
CA ILE A 42 -5.73 7.22 -5.15
C ILE A 42 -4.35 6.56 -4.99
N MET A 43 -4.06 5.99 -3.82
CA MET A 43 -2.78 5.33 -3.57
C MET A 43 -2.59 4.09 -4.45
N THR A 44 -3.65 3.32 -4.73
CA THR A 44 -3.61 2.18 -5.67
C THR A 44 -3.25 2.65 -7.08
N GLU A 45 -3.91 3.70 -7.58
CA GLU A 45 -3.60 4.27 -8.90
C GLU A 45 -2.15 4.76 -9.00
N LEU A 46 -1.64 5.39 -7.94
CA LEU A 46 -0.25 5.86 -7.89
C LEU A 46 0.76 4.73 -7.70
N MET A 47 0.38 3.64 -7.01
CA MET A 47 1.18 2.43 -6.87
C MET A 47 1.41 1.76 -8.23
N GLU A 48 0.36 1.61 -9.05
CA GLU A 48 0.49 1.07 -10.41
C GLU A 48 1.51 1.87 -11.23
N ARG A 49 1.45 3.20 -11.14
CA ARG A 49 2.41 4.10 -11.81
C ARG A 49 3.82 4.02 -11.22
N GLN A 50 3.95 3.83 -9.91
CA GLN A 50 5.23 3.59 -9.25
C GLN A 50 5.88 2.29 -9.78
N ILE A 51 5.10 1.21 -9.92
CA ILE A 51 5.58 -0.07 -10.45
C ILE A 51 6.21 0.12 -11.84
N MET A 52 5.60 0.95 -12.68
CA MET A 52 6.11 1.26 -14.03
C MET A 52 7.43 2.04 -14.05
N THR A 53 7.90 2.54 -12.90
CA THR A 53 9.23 3.13 -12.78
C THR A 53 10.32 2.09 -12.57
N TYR A 54 9.99 0.89 -12.06
CA TYR A 54 10.93 -0.12 -11.57
C TYR A 54 11.89 0.37 -10.47
N GLU A 55 11.62 1.54 -9.88
CA GLU A 55 12.41 2.12 -8.81
C GLU A 55 11.76 1.81 -7.47
N ILE A 56 12.59 1.54 -6.46
CA ILE A 56 12.14 1.38 -5.07
C ILE A 56 11.79 2.76 -4.53
N LEU A 57 10.62 2.87 -3.89
CA LEU A 57 10.20 4.10 -3.24
C LEU A 57 11.21 4.52 -2.16
N LYS A 58 11.79 5.72 -2.30
CA LYS A 58 12.86 6.20 -1.44
C LYS A 58 12.34 6.75 -0.12
N GLU A 59 13.20 6.70 0.90
CA GLU A 59 12.98 7.40 2.15
C GLU A 59 13.08 8.93 1.98
N PRO A 60 12.36 9.74 2.77
CA PRO A 60 11.49 9.34 3.90
C PRO A 60 10.06 8.97 3.49
N LEU A 61 9.72 9.08 2.20
CA LEU A 61 8.33 8.95 1.74
C LEU A 61 7.78 7.55 2.02
N ARG A 62 8.57 6.51 1.74
CA ARG A 62 8.20 5.12 2.02
C ARG A 62 7.86 4.89 3.49
N GLY A 63 8.72 5.33 4.42
CA GLY A 63 8.44 5.23 5.85
C GLY A 63 7.16 5.96 6.28
N ILE A 64 6.85 7.12 5.68
CA ILE A 64 5.60 7.85 5.97
C ILE A 64 4.38 7.06 5.53
N ILE A 65 4.42 6.44 4.34
CA ILE A 65 3.32 5.58 3.86
C ILE A 65 3.18 4.38 4.78
N ASP A 66 4.29 3.75 5.14
CA ASP A 66 4.30 2.57 6.01
C ASP A 66 3.63 2.86 7.36
N GLU A 67 3.97 3.98 7.99
CA GLU A 67 3.31 4.42 9.24
C GLU A 67 1.80 4.66 9.07
N LEU A 68 1.39 5.26 7.95
CA LEU A 68 -0.02 5.54 7.69
C LEU A 68 -0.82 4.26 7.44
N ILE A 69 -0.35 3.38 6.55
CA ILE A 69 -1.00 2.10 6.27
C ILE A 69 -1.07 1.24 7.53
N ALA A 70 0.03 1.15 8.28
CA ALA A 70 0.03 0.45 9.57
C ALA A 70 -1.00 1.03 10.54
N SER A 71 -1.22 2.35 10.56
CA SER A 71 -2.22 2.96 11.45
C SER A 71 -3.67 2.61 11.08
N MET A 72 -3.94 2.30 9.81
CA MET A 72 -5.28 1.99 9.28
C MET A 72 -5.58 0.49 9.19
N TRP A 73 -4.55 -0.35 9.35
CA TRP A 73 -4.67 -1.81 9.29
C TRP A 73 -5.77 -2.34 10.21
N ASN A 74 -6.62 -3.21 9.67
CA ASN A 74 -7.69 -3.92 10.37
C ASN A 74 -7.99 -5.24 9.64
N ILE A 75 -8.73 -6.14 10.29
CA ILE A 75 -9.12 -7.46 9.75
C ILE A 75 -10.65 -7.61 9.66
N ASN A 76 -11.38 -6.49 9.58
CA ASN A 76 -12.84 -6.48 9.68
C ASN A 76 -13.54 -6.43 8.33
N ASN A 77 -12.79 -6.19 7.24
CA ASN A 77 -13.34 -6.02 5.91
C ASN A 77 -12.32 -6.52 4.88
N TYR A 78 -12.72 -7.48 4.06
CA TYR A 78 -11.85 -8.09 3.06
C TYR A 78 -11.31 -7.07 2.04
N ASN A 79 -12.15 -6.21 1.47
CA ASN A 79 -11.70 -5.25 0.45
C ASN A 79 -10.63 -4.28 0.99
N ASP A 80 -10.79 -3.82 2.23
CA ASP A 80 -9.79 -2.99 2.89
C ASP A 80 -8.46 -3.77 3.06
N VAL A 81 -8.54 -5.03 3.46
CA VAL A 81 -7.37 -5.90 3.67
C VAL A 81 -6.64 -6.14 2.36
N ASP A 82 -7.34 -6.56 1.31
CA ASP A 82 -6.80 -6.81 -0.03
C ASP A 82 -6.07 -5.57 -0.59
N ILE A 83 -6.75 -4.41 -0.59
CA ILE A 83 -6.14 -3.16 -1.06
C ILE A 83 -4.90 -2.80 -0.23
N MET A 84 -4.98 -2.89 1.10
CA MET A 84 -3.85 -2.56 1.96
C MET A 84 -2.68 -3.54 1.76
N LEU A 85 -2.92 -4.84 1.61
CA LEU A 85 -1.87 -5.83 1.33
C LEU A 85 -1.18 -5.53 0.00
N SER A 86 -1.94 -5.22 -1.05
CA SER A 86 -1.39 -4.82 -2.33
C SER A 86 -0.47 -3.59 -2.20
N LEU A 87 -0.89 -2.55 -1.48
CA LEU A 87 -0.05 -1.37 -1.21
C LEU A 87 1.20 -1.73 -0.38
N ILE A 88 1.05 -2.60 0.62
CA ILE A 88 2.14 -3.05 1.48
C ILE A 88 3.23 -3.70 0.64
N VAL A 89 2.86 -4.70 -0.15
CA VAL A 89 3.79 -5.48 -0.97
C VAL A 89 4.49 -4.60 -1.99
N ASN A 90 3.73 -3.85 -2.79
CA ASN A 90 4.27 -3.13 -3.93
C ASN A 90 5.10 -1.89 -3.54
N PHE A 91 4.85 -1.28 -2.37
CA PHE A 91 5.70 -0.19 -1.87
C PHE A 91 6.82 -0.65 -0.94
N GLY A 92 6.85 -1.92 -0.54
CA GLY A 92 7.88 -2.43 0.36
C GLY A 92 7.73 -1.94 1.81
N LEU A 93 6.49 -1.96 2.35
CA LEU A 93 6.13 -1.43 3.67
C LEU A 93 6.33 -2.47 4.80
N GLU A 94 7.55 -2.56 5.33
CA GLU A 94 7.93 -3.60 6.30
C GLU A 94 7.14 -3.54 7.62
N LYS A 95 6.85 -2.35 8.16
CA LYS A 95 6.14 -2.22 9.44
C LYS A 95 4.69 -2.69 9.29
N SER A 96 4.04 -2.29 8.21
CA SER A 96 2.68 -2.68 7.87
C SER A 96 2.58 -4.18 7.60
N PHE A 97 3.55 -4.76 6.88
CA PHE A 97 3.62 -6.20 6.67
C PHE A 97 3.75 -6.99 7.98
N ASN A 98 4.62 -6.55 8.88
CA ASN A 98 4.73 -7.15 10.21
C ASN A 98 3.43 -7.03 11.01
N LYS A 99 2.70 -5.92 10.87
CA LYS A 99 1.41 -5.73 11.52
C LYS A 99 0.34 -6.69 10.98
N ALA A 100 0.32 -6.94 9.66
CA ALA A 100 -0.54 -7.94 9.04
C ALA A 100 -0.26 -9.35 9.59
N LYS A 101 1.01 -9.76 9.64
CA LYS A 101 1.41 -11.05 10.20
C LYS A 101 1.00 -11.23 11.66
N VAL A 102 1.27 -10.24 12.51
CA VAL A 102 0.90 -10.26 13.93
C VAL A 102 -0.62 -10.31 14.12
N SER A 103 -1.41 -9.76 13.19
CA SER A 103 -2.86 -9.74 13.30
C SER A 103 -3.51 -11.12 13.18
N ILE A 104 -2.92 -12.03 12.39
CA ILE A 104 -3.41 -13.41 12.24
C ILE A 104 -2.87 -14.36 13.31
N GLU A 105 -1.76 -14.02 13.97
CA GLU A 105 -1.23 -14.80 15.10
C GLU A 105 -2.07 -14.61 16.38
N ASN A 106 -2.72 -13.45 16.52
CA ASN A 106 -3.39 -13.03 17.76
C ASN A 106 -4.93 -13.05 17.71
N ASN A 107 -5.55 -13.38 16.57
CA ASN A 107 -7.00 -13.39 16.42
C ASN A 107 -7.50 -14.76 15.98
N SER A 108 -8.23 -15.44 16.87
CA SER A 108 -8.90 -16.72 16.57
C SER A 108 -10.16 -16.56 15.72
N ASP A 109 -10.73 -15.36 15.67
CA ASP A 109 -12.07 -15.09 15.12
C ASP A 109 -12.01 -14.34 13.78
N ILE A 110 -10.87 -14.40 13.09
CA ILE A 110 -10.70 -13.81 11.77
C ILE A 110 -11.53 -14.57 10.73
N GLU A 111 -12.17 -13.83 9.82
CA GLU A 111 -12.88 -14.44 8.70
C GLU A 111 -11.89 -15.22 7.82
N LEU A 112 -12.30 -16.42 7.39
CA LEU A 112 -11.41 -17.35 6.68
C LEU A 112 -10.79 -16.73 5.43
N GLU A 113 -11.58 -16.01 4.63
CA GLU A 113 -11.12 -15.36 3.40
C GLU A 113 -10.03 -14.30 3.69
N ILE A 114 -10.18 -13.53 4.77
CA ILE A 114 -9.18 -12.55 5.21
C ILE A 114 -7.90 -13.26 5.70
N LEU A 115 -8.05 -14.36 6.43
CA LEU A 115 -6.92 -15.15 6.91
C LEU A 115 -6.12 -15.74 5.74
N GLU A 116 -6.82 -16.34 4.78
CA GLU A 116 -6.22 -16.94 3.57
C GLU A 116 -5.44 -15.89 2.78
N GLU A 117 -6.05 -14.73 2.50
CA GLU A 117 -5.40 -13.62 1.80
C GLU A 117 -4.08 -13.17 2.45
N ILE A 118 -4.09 -12.99 3.78
CA ILE A 118 -2.89 -12.58 4.52
C ILE A 118 -1.83 -13.69 4.48
N GLN A 119 -2.22 -14.96 4.64
CA GLN A 119 -1.29 -16.09 4.62
C GLN A 119 -0.66 -16.30 3.24
N GLU A 120 -1.44 -16.19 2.16
CA GLU A 120 -0.98 -16.25 0.78
C GLU A 120 0.00 -15.12 0.51
N THR A 121 -0.36 -13.87 0.86
CA THR A 121 0.54 -12.73 0.73
C THR A 121 1.87 -12.93 1.48
N ILE A 122 1.84 -13.48 2.70
CA ILE A 122 3.06 -13.76 3.47
C ILE A 122 3.93 -14.81 2.77
N ALA A 123 3.32 -15.86 2.22
CA ALA A 123 4.02 -16.93 1.53
C ALA A 123 4.67 -16.42 0.23
N GLU A 124 4.01 -15.54 -0.51
CA GLU A 124 4.51 -14.96 -1.76
C GLU A 124 5.68 -13.99 -1.54
N VAL A 125 5.58 -13.10 -0.55
CA VAL A 125 6.61 -12.09 -0.26
C VAL A 125 7.90 -12.73 0.29
N GLY A 126 7.75 -13.75 1.15
CA GLY A 126 8.88 -14.38 1.82
C GLY A 126 9.74 -13.38 2.59
N ASN A 127 11.06 -13.35 2.31
CA ASN A 127 12.02 -12.48 2.99
C ASN A 127 12.40 -11.23 2.17
N HIS A 128 11.67 -10.91 1.10
CA HIS A 128 12.05 -9.88 0.13
C HIS A 128 11.24 -8.58 0.23
N MET A 129 10.62 -8.35 1.38
CA MET A 129 9.70 -7.22 1.62
C MET A 129 10.31 -5.84 1.28
N SER A 130 11.59 -5.61 1.54
CA SER A 130 12.26 -4.33 1.22
C SER A 130 12.58 -4.13 -0.26
N ASN A 131 12.47 -5.17 -1.08
CA ASN A 131 12.68 -5.12 -2.53
C ASN A 131 11.50 -5.78 -3.27
N PRO A 132 10.44 -5.02 -3.55
CA PRO A 132 9.26 -5.51 -4.27
C PRO A 132 9.56 -6.11 -5.65
N TYR A 133 10.71 -5.79 -6.25
CA TYR A 133 11.10 -6.24 -7.58
C TYR A 133 12.08 -7.42 -7.58
N TYR A 134 12.32 -8.07 -6.44
CA TYR A 134 13.33 -9.12 -6.31
C TYR A 134 13.20 -10.26 -7.34
N GLY A 135 11.97 -10.68 -7.68
CA GLY A 135 11.71 -11.75 -8.65
C GLY A 135 11.73 -11.33 -10.13
N LEU A 136 11.92 -10.02 -10.40
CA LEU A 136 11.99 -9.47 -11.76
C LEU A 136 13.44 -9.21 -12.22
N GLN A 137 14.43 -9.46 -11.34
CA GLN A 137 15.86 -9.28 -11.61
C GLN A 137 16.51 -10.52 -12.21
#